data_AF-A0A931ZI16-F1
#
_entry.id   AF-A0A931ZI16-F1
#
_cell.length_a   1.000
_cell.length_b   1.000
_cell.length_c   1.000
_cell.angle_alpha   90.00
_cell.angle_beta   90.00
_cell.angle_gamma   90.00
#
_symmetry.space_group_name_H-M   'P 1'
#
loop_
_entity.id
_entity.type
_entity.pdbx_description
1 polymer ?
#
loop_
_entity_poly.entity_id
_entity_poly.type
_entity_poly.pdbx_seq_one_letter_code
_entity_poly.pdbx_strand_id
1 'polypeptide(L)'
;MLTLNSLPKIKYKNRKRLGRGYGSGKGGHTSSRGQKGQKVRGKIHPLFEGQKNKKSLIQRLPLLRGKGKLKPRKGKIDRRLGSKNGKMV
;
A
#
# COMPACT_ATOMS: atom_id res chain seq x y z
N MET A 1 26.74 -14.56 27.10
CA MET A 1 25.40 -14.13 27.57
C MET A 1 25.12 -12.76 26.95
N LEU A 2 24.07 -12.61 26.13
CA LEU A 2 23.70 -11.31 25.56
C LEU A 2 23.00 -10.47 26.63
N THR A 3 23.59 -9.34 26.99
CA THR A 3 23.05 -8.41 27.99
C THR A 3 22.31 -7.26 27.31
N LEU A 4 21.23 -6.76 27.89
CA LEU A 4 20.40 -5.72 27.27
C LEU A 4 21.18 -4.46 26.84
N ASN A 5 22.24 -4.11 27.58
CA ASN A 5 23.07 -2.94 27.31
C ASN A 5 24.01 -3.09 26.11
N SER A 6 24.26 -4.30 25.62
CA SER A 6 25.23 -4.55 24.54
C SER A 6 24.58 -4.72 23.17
N LEU A 7 23.27 -4.47 23.04
CA LEU A 7 22.58 -4.61 21.77
C LEU A 7 22.88 -3.41 20.84
N PRO A 8 23.15 -3.67 19.54
CA PRO A 8 23.38 -2.60 18.57
C PRO A 8 22.09 -1.80 18.32
N LYS A 9 22.22 -0.47 18.25
CA LYS A 9 21.07 0.42 18.01
C LYS A 9 20.58 0.28 16.56
N ILE A 10 19.37 -0.24 16.39
CA ILE A 10 18.73 -0.30 15.08
C ILE A 10 18.27 1.11 14.68
N LYS A 11 18.80 1.64 13.58
CA LYS A 11 18.49 2.98 13.09
C LYS A 11 17.24 2.96 12.20
N TYR A 12 16.11 3.40 12.73
CA TYR A 12 14.90 3.69 11.95
C TYR A 12 14.69 5.20 11.81
N LYS A 13 14.10 5.63 10.69
CA LYS A 13 13.73 7.03 10.48
C LYS A 13 12.47 7.35 11.27
N ASN A 14 12.58 8.26 12.23
CA ASN A 14 11.43 8.72 13.01
C ASN A 14 10.43 9.50 12.14
N ARG A 15 9.14 9.32 12.40
CA ARG A 15 8.07 10.07 11.73
C ARG A 15 8.10 11.54 12.15
N LYS A 16 7.98 12.45 11.18
CA LYS A 16 7.79 13.88 11.47
C LYS A 16 6.45 14.13 12.16
N ARG A 17 6.47 14.82 13.30
CA ARG A 17 5.28 15.24 14.05
C ARG A 17 4.66 16.46 13.35
N LEU A 18 3.36 16.40 13.06
CA LEU A 18 2.62 17.48 12.41
C LEU A 18 2.31 18.59 13.42
N GLY A 19 2.28 19.86 13.00
CA GLY A 19 1.87 20.98 13.85
C GLY A 19 2.84 21.29 15.00
N ARG A 20 4.16 21.18 14.76
CA ARG A 20 5.21 21.48 15.75
C ARG A 20 6.10 22.64 15.29
N GLY A 21 5.45 23.68 14.80
CA GLY A 21 6.12 24.87 14.27
C GLY A 21 6.66 24.69 12.85
N TYR A 22 7.08 25.80 12.26
CA TYR A 22 7.55 25.86 10.87
C TYR A 22 8.84 25.06 10.64
N GLY A 23 9.79 25.09 11.60
CA GLY A 23 11.04 24.33 11.54
C GLY A 23 10.88 22.81 11.51
N SER A 24 9.68 22.28 11.81
CA SER A 24 9.38 20.84 11.68
C SER A 24 9.29 20.34 10.23
N GLY A 25 9.15 21.25 9.26
CA GLY A 25 8.96 20.92 7.84
C GLY A 25 7.63 20.23 7.53
N LYS A 26 6.69 20.18 8.49
CA LYS A 26 5.31 19.71 8.28
C LYS A 26 4.25 20.73 8.69
N GLY A 27 4.66 21.99 8.82
CA GLY A 27 3.81 23.16 8.98
C GLY A 27 3.38 23.44 10.42
N GLY A 28 3.13 24.72 10.70
CA GLY A 28 2.43 25.19 11.89
C GLY A 28 0.92 25.22 11.64
N HIS A 29 0.41 26.41 11.33
CA HIS A 29 -1.03 26.71 11.27
C HIS A 29 -1.84 25.83 10.29
N THR A 30 -1.31 25.49 9.12
CA THR A 30 -2.02 24.67 8.12
C THR A 30 -1.53 23.23 8.07
N SER A 31 -0.51 22.86 8.86
CA SER A 31 0.05 21.49 8.95
C SER A 31 0.18 20.76 7.59
N SER A 32 0.61 21.48 6.54
CA SER A 32 0.73 20.99 5.16
C SER A 32 -0.57 20.56 4.45
N ARG A 33 -1.75 20.98 4.96
CA ARG A 33 -3.06 20.64 4.39
C ARG A 33 -3.66 21.74 3.51
N GLY A 34 -3.13 22.96 3.56
CA GLY A 34 -3.72 24.15 2.93
C GLY A 34 -4.68 24.89 3.88
N GLN A 35 -5.39 25.91 3.37
CA GLN A 35 -6.17 26.83 4.20
C GLN A 35 -7.59 26.32 4.53
N LYS A 36 -8.37 25.92 3.51
CA LYS A 36 -9.77 25.51 3.65
C LYS A 36 -10.12 24.41 2.64
N GLY A 37 -11.23 23.72 2.85
CA GLY A 37 -11.79 22.73 1.92
C GLY A 37 -12.10 21.38 2.56
N GLN A 38 -12.69 20.46 1.80
CA GLN A 38 -13.07 19.15 2.31
C GLN A 38 -11.85 18.31 2.71
N LYS A 39 -10.75 18.37 1.93
CA LYS A 39 -9.49 17.65 2.22
C LYS A 39 -8.76 18.12 3.48
N VAL A 40 -9.05 19.34 3.95
CA VAL A 40 -8.50 19.86 5.21
C VAL A 40 -9.26 19.31 6.40
N ARG A 41 -10.59 19.18 6.27
CA ARG A 41 -11.51 18.78 7.35
C ARG A 41 -11.71 17.27 7.44
N GLY A 42 -11.61 16.56 6.32
CA GLY A 42 -11.91 15.13 6.24
C GLY A 42 -11.26 14.44 5.06
N LYS A 43 -11.62 13.17 4.89
CA LYS A 43 -11.13 12.32 3.80
C LYS A 43 -12.27 12.05 2.82
N ILE A 44 -11.93 12.07 1.54
CA ILE A 44 -12.83 11.71 0.45
C ILE A 44 -12.52 10.27 0.07
N HIS A 45 -13.55 9.49 -0.28
CA HIS A 45 -13.35 8.11 -0.72
C HIS A 45 -12.42 8.06 -1.94
N PRO A 46 -11.39 7.19 -1.98
CA PRO A 46 -10.39 7.19 -3.06
C PRO A 46 -10.97 6.99 -4.45
N LEU A 47 -12.08 6.26 -4.55
CA LEU A 47 -12.76 5.99 -5.84
C LEU A 47 -13.75 7.08 -6.26
N PHE A 48 -13.93 8.12 -5.44
CA PHE A 48 -14.88 9.19 -5.74
C PHE A 48 -14.24 10.25 -6.63
N GLU A 49 -14.80 10.42 -7.82
CA GLU A 49 -14.32 11.37 -8.83
C GLU A 49 -15.10 12.70 -8.84
N GLY A 50 -16.07 12.89 -7.94
CA GLY A 50 -16.86 14.13 -7.88
C GLY A 50 -18.18 14.09 -8.64
N GLN A 51 -18.55 12.98 -9.29
CA GLN A 51 -19.82 12.81 -10.00
C GLN A 51 -20.69 11.73 -9.36
N LYS A 52 -21.99 12.02 -9.18
CA LYS A 52 -22.97 11.10 -8.59
C LYS A 52 -23.27 9.89 -9.49
N ASN A 53 -23.33 10.11 -10.81
CA ASN A 53 -23.84 9.13 -11.78
C ASN A 53 -22.76 8.42 -12.59
N LYS A 54 -21.57 9.02 -12.73
CA LYS A 54 -20.44 8.34 -13.36
C LYS A 54 -19.67 7.59 -12.28
N LYS A 55 -19.96 6.30 -12.18
CA LYS A 55 -19.25 5.37 -11.32
C LYS A 55 -17.73 5.53 -11.48
N SER A 56 -16.96 5.27 -10.42
CA SER A 56 -15.49 5.26 -10.43
C SER A 56 -14.94 4.60 -11.70
N LEU A 57 -13.76 5.01 -12.17
CA LEU A 57 -13.03 4.42 -13.29
C LEU A 57 -13.12 2.89 -13.33
N ILE A 58 -13.06 2.22 -12.17
CA ILE A 58 -13.19 0.76 -12.02
C ILE A 58 -14.48 0.21 -12.61
N GLN A 59 -15.58 0.94 -12.49
CA GLN A 59 -16.89 0.55 -12.99
C GLN A 59 -17.14 1.02 -14.43
N ARG A 60 -16.31 1.93 -14.96
CA ARG A 60 -16.36 2.34 -16.37
C ARG A 60 -15.60 1.38 -17.28
N LEU A 61 -14.54 0.78 -16.76
CA LEU A 61 -13.72 -0.17 -17.51
C LEU A 61 -14.38 -1.55 -17.55
N PRO A 62 -14.24 -2.30 -18.67
CA PRO A 62 -14.71 -3.68 -18.73
C PRO A 62 -13.98 -4.54 -17.70
N LEU A 63 -14.67 -5.53 -17.16
CA LEU A 63 -14.07 -6.49 -16.25
C LEU A 63 -13.07 -7.38 -16.99
N LEU A 64 -11.99 -7.76 -16.30
CA LEU A 64 -11.05 -8.76 -16.81
C LEU A 64 -11.79 -10.06 -17.14
N ARG A 65 -11.47 -10.66 -18.29
CA ARG A 65 -12.06 -11.92 -18.74
C ARG A 65 -11.83 -13.01 -17.69
N GLY A 66 -12.89 -13.75 -17.34
CA GLY A 66 -12.81 -14.83 -16.36
C GLY A 66 -12.77 -14.40 -14.89
N LYS A 67 -12.91 -13.09 -14.59
CA LYS A 67 -12.98 -12.59 -13.21
C LYS A 67 -14.08 -13.31 -12.42
N GLY A 68 -13.70 -13.98 -11.34
CA GLY A 68 -14.60 -14.76 -10.48
C GLY A 68 -14.93 -16.18 -10.98
N LYS A 69 -14.58 -16.54 -12.22
CA LYS A 69 -14.87 -17.86 -12.80
C LYS A 69 -13.62 -18.73 -12.99
N LEU A 70 -12.49 -18.12 -13.33
CA LEU A 70 -11.23 -18.81 -13.61
C LEU A 70 -10.20 -18.44 -12.54
N LYS A 71 -10.07 -19.29 -11.51
CA LYS A 71 -8.95 -19.17 -10.55
C LYS A 71 -7.72 -19.88 -11.15
N PRO A 72 -6.52 -19.26 -11.12
CA PRO A 72 -5.32 -19.96 -11.53
C PRO A 72 -5.08 -21.14 -10.59
N ARG A 73 -4.70 -22.31 -11.15
CA ARG A 73 -4.21 -23.41 -10.32
C ARG A 73 -2.92 -22.93 -9.64
N LYS A 74 -2.90 -22.87 -8.32
CA LYS A 74 -1.67 -22.68 -7.55
C LYS A 74 -0.85 -23.97 -7.68
N GLY A 75 0.28 -23.91 -8.37
CA GLY A 75 1.20 -25.04 -8.51
C GLY A 75 1.91 -25.06 -9.86
N LYS A 76 3.14 -25.57 -9.87
CA LYS A 76 3.86 -25.86 -11.13
C LYS A 76 3.23 -27.11 -11.73
N ILE A 77 2.59 -26.99 -12.89
CA ILE A 77 2.40 -28.13 -13.79
C ILE A 77 3.32 -27.88 -14.97
N ASP A 78 4.62 -27.99 -14.73
CA ASP A 78 5.55 -28.22 -15.82
C ASP A 78 5.97 -29.69 -15.76
N ARG A 79 5.29 -30.51 -16.56
CA ARG A 79 5.68 -31.91 -16.79
C ARG A 79 6.72 -32.04 -17.90
N ARG A 80 7.22 -30.94 -18.47
CA ARG A 80 8.23 -30.97 -19.55
C ARG A 80 9.67 -31.04 -19.05
N LEU A 81 9.92 -30.78 -17.76
CA LEU A 81 11.19 -31.13 -17.13
C LEU A 81 11.03 -32.47 -16.42
N GLY A 82 11.01 -33.54 -17.21
CA GLY A 82 11.34 -34.87 -16.70
C GLY A 82 12.80 -34.85 -16.25
N SER A 83 13.06 -34.52 -14.99
CA SER A 83 14.32 -34.87 -14.35
C SER A 83 14.32 -36.37 -14.10
N LYS A 84 14.69 -37.14 -15.12
CA LYS A 84 15.29 -38.46 -14.90
C LYS A 84 16.71 -38.21 -14.43
N ASN A 85 16.90 -38.13 -13.11
CA ASN A 85 17.88 -38.92 -12.35
C ASN A 85 18.19 -38.27 -11.00
N GLY A 86 17.75 -38.95 -9.94
CA GLY A 86 18.57 -39.13 -8.75
C GLY A 86 18.16 -38.35 -7.50
N LYS A 87 17.26 -38.97 -6.73
CA LYS A 87 17.03 -38.83 -5.28
C LYS A 87 15.97 -37.82 -4.84
N MET A 88 14.84 -38.42 -4.48
CA MET A 88 13.92 -37.93 -3.47
C MET A 88 14.54 -38.17 -2.08
N VAL A 89 14.47 -37.15 -1.22
CA VAL A 89 14.25 -37.29 0.22
C VAL A 89 12.96 -36.54 0.53
#